data_AF-A0A0G4KB47-F1
#
_entry.id   AF-A0A0G4KB47-F1
#
_cell.length_a   1.000
_cell.length_b   1.000
_cell.length_c   1.000
_cell.angle_alpha   90.00
_cell.angle_beta   90.00
_cell.angle_gamma   90.00
#
_symmetry.space_group_name_H-M   'P 1'
#
loop_
_entity.id
_entity.type
_entity.pdbx_description
1 polymer ?
#
loop_
_entity_poly.entity_id
_entity_poly.type
_entity_poly.pdbx_seq_one_letter_code
_entity_poly.pdbx_strand_id
1 'polypeptide(L)'
;MSLEKPENYKEVPALQDGEIVFAEDHNQTIANIEKLKGGKPNEAPVSNIKELKTFLDGILTGKTLTAAQITFDNEEANIIYRKYNFPKYKTNIENISLVLTDENGSNEYTAVIEKEENNYRIKSIINNFTINKMVYLIIKNVNGNEDLHYKCSMLGQFFDINRNTIPQLSANECIISDTDCPFVFNLSIIASNLVLSIIKSNFPTEIPTKNYNVILNIKNTQLNKLDTNIYFIDIGSPNPFKLELVKRDNKIKLIGNYLYKSSLIIPTCYSPILENYFNIIGSRDELINTDGITSSSGKPKKFGFMRYNNKPNIYTLIIANQDGSEIETNEIITFDLTPDKNAEVEVKEKVIETVQDAIEALSDSYNGDFDSEPTDPTPEPPEETNIYTFEKTTFTLEAEGETIILNSDIMKDISSLSLIKNTDGSFNLKGSFEINNEGQAVIRTNKQIDLDKRKLAGMYYGGMQLIYKYENKYLYIIIVASKVESPILNIEDIKIYDNNIICPPDFNYIKLVGYEVSEDFGIYLINGVYRLKGSFKSNSNNMAFFLNLSMQEFFEDKQQYSYSSYKIGITSGEPFYTMISISSITPNQKYTIDMECPLQPSI
;
A
#
# COMPACT_ATOMS: atom_id res chain seq x y z
N MET A 1 9.20 10.78 93.06
CA MET A 1 8.55 11.23 91.81
C MET A 1 9.13 10.41 90.69
N SER A 2 8.36 9.46 90.21
CA SER A 2 8.74 8.49 89.19
C SER A 2 7.64 8.54 88.13
N LEU A 3 7.91 9.21 87.01
CA LEU A 3 7.05 9.36 85.84
C LEU A 3 8.00 9.62 84.65
N GLU A 4 7.87 9.05 83.47
CA GLU A 4 7.12 7.92 82.92
C GLU A 4 7.71 7.74 81.51
N LYS A 5 7.88 6.50 81.03
CA LYS A 5 8.42 6.24 79.69
C LYS A 5 7.31 6.46 78.65
N PRO A 6 7.57 7.21 77.56
CA PRO A 6 6.70 7.21 76.39
C PRO A 6 6.42 5.79 75.90
N GLU A 7 5.15 5.51 75.62
CA GLU A 7 4.66 4.16 75.29
C GLU A 7 5.09 3.67 73.90
N ASN A 8 5.70 4.52 73.07
CA ASN A 8 6.30 4.10 71.80
C ASN A 8 7.53 4.93 71.47
N TYR A 9 8.64 4.23 71.22
CA TYR A 9 9.86 4.74 70.60
C TYR A 9 10.28 3.77 69.51
N LYS A 10 10.89 4.26 68.41
CA LYS A 10 11.84 3.43 67.68
C LYS A 10 12.98 4.25 67.07
N GLU A 11 14.16 4.06 67.64
CA GLU A 11 15.44 4.51 67.07
C GLU A 11 15.98 3.43 66.13
N VAL A 12 16.67 3.86 65.08
CA VAL A 12 17.46 2.97 64.21
C VAL A 12 18.92 3.46 64.21
N PRO A 13 19.88 2.66 64.73
CA PRO A 13 21.30 2.90 64.54
C PRO A 13 21.76 2.37 63.17
N ALA A 14 22.79 3.00 62.61
CA ALA A 14 23.28 2.74 61.26
C ALA A 14 24.69 2.14 61.25
N LEU A 15 25.09 1.73 60.03
CA LEU A 15 26.45 1.44 59.52
C LEU A 15 26.92 -0.01 59.67
N GLN A 16 26.45 -0.91 58.79
CA GLN A 16 26.72 -2.37 58.80
C GLN A 16 26.16 -3.14 60.01
N ASP A 17 25.67 -4.34 59.69
CA ASP A 17 25.05 -5.43 60.47
C ASP A 17 23.97 -5.12 61.55
N GLY A 18 22.79 -5.73 61.33
CA GLY A 18 21.67 -5.83 62.27
C GLY A 18 20.42 -5.06 61.79
N GLU A 19 19.48 -5.77 61.14
CA GLU A 19 18.20 -5.21 60.64
C GLU A 19 17.39 -4.46 61.72
N ILE A 20 16.80 -3.32 61.34
CA ILE A 20 15.35 -3.00 61.36
C ILE A 20 15.17 -1.50 60.97
N VAL A 21 14.32 -1.19 59.98
CA VAL A 21 13.92 0.21 59.64
C VAL A 21 12.40 0.30 59.45
N PHE A 22 11.75 1.33 60.01
CA PHE A 22 10.31 1.63 59.85
C PHE A 22 10.11 2.78 58.86
N ALA A 23 9.03 2.70 58.08
CA ALA A 23 8.71 3.63 56.98
C ALA A 23 8.06 4.93 57.50
N GLU A 24 8.66 6.09 57.22
CA GLU A 24 8.16 7.39 57.71
C GLU A 24 7.92 8.49 56.65
N ASP A 25 8.27 8.36 55.36
CA ASP A 25 7.81 9.33 54.33
C ASP A 25 7.93 8.83 52.88
N HIS A 26 7.07 9.34 51.97
CA HIS A 26 7.05 9.00 50.53
C HIS A 26 8.41 9.22 49.84
N ASN A 27 9.16 10.25 50.26
CA ASN A 27 10.49 10.53 49.72
C ASN A 27 11.53 9.45 50.11
N GLN A 28 11.35 8.79 51.25
CA GLN A 28 12.23 7.72 51.70
C GLN A 28 11.89 6.37 51.02
N THR A 29 10.61 6.14 50.71
CA THR A 29 10.17 4.99 49.88
C THR A 29 10.73 5.09 48.46
N ILE A 30 10.75 6.29 47.88
CA ILE A 30 11.35 6.55 46.56
C ILE A 30 12.86 6.30 46.60
N ALA A 31 13.56 6.83 47.61
CA ALA A 31 15.01 6.61 47.78
C ALA A 31 15.38 5.12 47.99
N ASN A 32 14.51 4.33 48.65
CA ASN A 32 14.72 2.89 48.85
C ASN A 32 14.46 2.07 47.58
N ILE A 33 13.48 2.47 46.77
CA ILE A 33 13.23 1.89 45.43
C ILE A 33 14.40 2.19 44.49
N GLU A 34 14.99 3.38 44.56
CA GLU A 34 16.18 3.75 43.79
C GLU A 34 17.43 2.99 44.23
N LYS A 35 17.61 2.76 45.54
CA LYS A 35 18.70 1.95 46.09
C LYS A 35 18.60 0.47 45.69
N LEU A 36 17.39 -0.08 45.60
CA LEU A 36 17.13 -1.46 45.17
C LEU A 36 17.33 -1.67 43.65
N LYS A 37 17.37 -0.59 42.86
CA LYS A 37 17.54 -0.63 41.39
C LYS A 37 18.98 -0.33 40.90
N GLY A 38 19.94 -0.09 41.81
CA GLY A 38 21.36 -0.01 41.45
C GLY A 38 21.83 1.27 40.75
N GLY A 39 21.08 2.38 40.81
CA GLY A 39 21.49 3.68 40.24
C GLY A 39 22.05 4.66 41.27
N LYS A 40 23.02 5.51 40.90
CA LYS A 40 23.57 6.59 41.75
C LYS A 40 22.63 7.81 41.81
N PRO A 41 22.70 8.65 42.87
CA PRO A 41 21.62 9.56 43.28
C PRO A 41 21.41 10.86 42.48
N ASN A 42 22.01 11.06 41.30
CA ASN A 42 22.00 12.38 40.63
C ASN A 42 21.65 12.36 39.14
N GLU A 43 21.00 11.31 38.64
CA GLU A 43 20.45 11.30 37.29
C GLU A 43 18.97 10.91 37.34
N ALA A 44 18.11 11.91 37.51
CA ALA A 44 16.78 11.82 36.96
C ALA A 44 16.66 12.92 35.90
N PRO A 45 16.13 12.59 34.72
CA PRO A 45 15.32 13.58 34.05
C PRO A 45 13.90 13.05 33.93
N VAL A 46 12.99 13.84 34.52
CA VAL A 46 11.53 13.76 34.37
C VAL A 46 11.09 14.04 32.91
N SER A 47 12.03 14.17 31.97
CA SER A 47 11.78 14.28 30.52
C SER A 47 11.26 12.99 29.89
N ASN A 48 11.58 11.82 30.47
CA ASN A 48 11.47 10.58 29.70
C ASN A 48 10.03 10.08 29.49
N ILE A 49 9.06 10.30 30.38
CA ILE A 49 7.73 9.65 30.22
C ILE A 49 6.90 10.28 29.10
N LYS A 50 6.95 11.61 28.93
CA LYS A 50 6.18 12.29 27.88
C LYS A 50 6.84 12.10 26.51
N GLU A 51 8.18 12.10 26.46
CA GLU A 51 8.94 11.78 25.25
C GLU A 51 8.80 10.30 24.88
N LEU A 52 8.93 9.37 25.83
CA LEU A 52 8.66 7.94 25.63
C LEU A 52 7.24 7.70 25.12
N LYS A 53 6.24 8.39 25.69
CA LYS A 53 4.85 8.28 25.24
C LYS A 53 4.66 8.84 23.83
N THR A 54 5.23 10.00 23.53
CA THR A 54 5.17 10.60 22.18
C THR A 54 5.86 9.71 21.15
N PHE A 55 6.96 9.05 21.54
CA PHE A 55 7.70 8.11 20.70
C PHE A 55 6.96 6.77 20.53
N LEU A 56 6.37 6.22 21.59
CA LEU A 56 5.48 5.04 21.54
C LEU A 56 4.25 5.31 20.68
N ASP A 57 3.62 6.47 20.85
CA ASP A 57 2.50 6.91 20.05
C ASP A 57 2.93 7.10 18.58
N GLY A 58 4.17 7.55 18.32
CA GLY A 58 4.78 7.62 16.99
C GLY A 58 5.02 6.26 16.33
N ILE A 59 5.49 5.26 17.09
CA ILE A 59 5.63 3.86 16.64
C ILE A 59 4.24 3.24 16.32
N LEU A 60 3.22 3.59 17.10
CA LEU A 60 1.85 3.09 16.92
C LEU A 60 1.08 3.77 15.77
N THR A 61 1.45 5.00 15.39
CA THR A 61 0.71 5.82 14.41
C THR A 61 1.38 5.94 13.05
N GLY A 62 2.65 5.53 12.89
CA GLY A 62 3.31 5.59 11.58
C GLY A 62 4.42 4.56 11.41
N LYS A 63 4.19 3.62 10.47
CA LYS A 63 5.12 2.58 9.96
C LYS A 63 5.22 1.31 10.80
N THR A 64 4.77 0.21 10.20
CA THR A 64 4.77 -1.15 10.75
C THR A 64 6.20 -1.70 10.95
N LEU A 65 6.76 -1.50 12.14
CA LEU A 65 7.60 -2.52 12.77
C LEU A 65 6.65 -3.49 13.45
N THR A 66 6.51 -4.70 12.93
CA THR A 66 5.75 -5.73 13.65
C THR A 66 6.59 -6.22 14.82
N ALA A 67 6.00 -6.34 16.01
CA ALA A 67 6.65 -6.89 17.21
C ALA A 67 7.34 -8.27 16.98
N ALA A 68 7.03 -8.96 15.88
CA ALA A 68 7.67 -10.20 15.46
C ALA A 68 9.12 -10.06 14.94
N GLN A 69 9.64 -8.84 14.77
CA GLN A 69 10.98 -8.56 14.21
C GLN A 69 11.99 -8.12 15.27
N ILE A 70 11.55 -7.87 16.50
CA ILE A 70 12.38 -7.36 17.59
C ILE A 70 12.10 -8.24 18.81
N THR A 71 13.12 -8.90 19.35
CA THR A 71 13.00 -9.69 20.59
C THR A 71 14.05 -9.24 21.59
N PHE A 72 13.73 -9.26 22.88
CA PHE A 72 14.70 -9.00 23.94
C PHE A 72 15.15 -10.33 24.55
N ASP A 73 16.45 -10.58 24.52
CA ASP A 73 17.07 -11.68 25.23
C ASP A 73 17.31 -11.26 26.69
N ASN A 74 16.55 -11.86 27.61
CA ASN A 74 16.65 -11.57 29.04
C ASN A 74 17.90 -12.18 29.69
N GLU A 75 18.55 -13.16 29.06
CA GLU A 75 19.73 -13.82 29.62
C GLU A 75 20.98 -12.98 29.40
N GLU A 76 21.10 -12.37 28.22
CA GLU A 76 22.25 -11.53 27.86
C GLU A 76 21.95 -10.02 27.88
N ALA A 77 20.71 -9.63 28.17
CA ALA A 77 20.22 -8.24 28.13
C ALA A 77 20.40 -7.57 26.75
N ASN A 78 20.07 -8.30 25.68
CA ASN A 78 20.29 -7.85 24.29
C ASN A 78 18.95 -7.58 23.58
N ILE A 79 18.86 -6.50 22.80
CA ILE A 79 17.80 -6.38 21.78
C ILE A 79 18.30 -7.03 20.49
N ILE A 80 17.52 -8.01 20.02
CA ILE A 80 17.75 -8.76 18.79
C ILE A 80 16.80 -8.23 17.71
N TYR A 81 17.36 -7.68 16.64
CA TYR A 81 16.65 -7.30 15.43
C TYR A 81 16.76 -8.42 14.41
N ARG A 82 15.61 -8.85 13.87
CA ARG A 82 15.52 -9.85 12.80
C ARG A 82 14.91 -9.22 11.56
N LYS A 83 15.73 -8.88 10.57
CA LYS A 83 15.25 -8.39 9.28
C LYS A 83 14.93 -9.58 8.40
N TYR A 84 13.65 -9.72 8.09
CA TYR A 84 13.17 -10.70 7.13
C TYR A 84 13.05 -10.04 5.76
N ASN A 85 14.00 -10.32 4.85
CA ASN A 85 13.95 -9.85 3.45
C ASN A 85 12.96 -10.70 2.62
N PHE A 86 11.70 -10.76 3.04
CA PHE A 86 10.66 -11.36 2.22
C PHE A 86 10.06 -10.30 1.28
N PRO A 87 9.83 -10.61 -0.01
CA PRO A 87 8.98 -9.79 -0.87
C PRO A 87 7.68 -9.44 -0.14
N LYS A 88 7.41 -8.14 0.02
CA LYS A 88 6.18 -7.69 0.67
C LYS A 88 4.99 -8.06 -0.22
N TYR A 89 3.96 -8.62 0.40
CA TYR A 89 2.72 -9.02 -0.28
C TYR A 89 2.01 -7.79 -0.89
N LYS A 90 1.55 -7.87 -2.14
CA LYS A 90 0.65 -6.86 -2.72
C LYS A 90 -0.71 -7.03 -2.05
N THR A 91 -1.13 -6.04 -1.26
CA THR A 91 -2.40 -6.08 -0.50
C THR A 91 -3.63 -5.77 -1.36
N ASN A 92 -3.44 -5.20 -2.56
CA ASN A 92 -4.52 -4.86 -3.48
C ASN A 92 -4.29 -5.55 -4.83
N ILE A 93 -5.25 -6.37 -5.25
CA ILE A 93 -5.37 -6.80 -6.65
C ILE A 93 -6.16 -5.71 -7.38
N GLU A 94 -5.52 -5.10 -8.39
CA GLU A 94 -6.15 -4.14 -9.31
C GLU A 94 -7.24 -4.80 -10.19
N ASN A 95 -7.97 -3.98 -10.94
CA ASN A 95 -8.93 -4.48 -11.91
C ASN A 95 -8.23 -5.34 -12.98
N ILE A 96 -8.77 -6.52 -13.23
CA ILE A 96 -8.23 -7.45 -14.24
C ILE A 96 -9.11 -7.39 -15.47
N SER A 97 -8.51 -7.03 -16.60
CA SER A 97 -9.17 -7.05 -17.91
C SER A 97 -9.11 -8.44 -18.54
N LEU A 98 -10.22 -8.85 -19.14
CA LEU A 98 -10.38 -10.15 -19.80
C LEU A 98 -10.89 -9.92 -21.22
N VAL A 99 -10.33 -10.65 -22.17
CA VAL A 99 -10.93 -10.83 -23.50
C VAL A 99 -11.44 -12.26 -23.61
N LEU A 100 -12.73 -12.39 -23.83
CA LEU A 100 -13.45 -13.65 -24.01
C LEU A 100 -13.77 -13.84 -25.50
N THR A 101 -13.86 -15.09 -25.96
CA THR A 101 -14.33 -15.41 -27.31
C THR A 101 -15.38 -16.52 -27.29
N ASP A 102 -16.16 -16.60 -28.35
CA ASP A 102 -16.98 -17.79 -28.60
C ASP A 102 -16.12 -19.04 -28.86
N GLU A 103 -16.76 -20.21 -28.96
CA GLU A 103 -16.11 -21.51 -29.20
C GLU A 103 -15.26 -21.53 -30.48
N ASN A 104 -15.63 -20.74 -31.50
CA ASN A 104 -14.95 -20.68 -32.79
C ASN A 104 -13.88 -19.58 -32.84
N GLY A 105 -13.72 -18.78 -31.78
CA GLY A 105 -12.84 -17.61 -31.77
C GLY A 105 -13.26 -16.50 -32.75
N SER A 106 -14.53 -16.50 -33.18
CA SER A 106 -15.00 -15.61 -34.25
C SER A 106 -15.34 -14.20 -33.76
N ASN A 107 -15.77 -14.09 -32.51
CA ASN A 107 -16.13 -12.82 -31.88
C ASN A 107 -15.38 -12.65 -30.56
N GLU A 108 -15.04 -11.40 -30.25
CA GLU A 108 -14.40 -11.01 -28.99
C GLU A 108 -15.38 -10.23 -28.11
N TYR A 109 -15.32 -10.50 -26.81
CA TYR A 109 -16.15 -9.88 -25.79
C TYR A 109 -15.27 -9.45 -24.62
N THR A 110 -15.54 -8.27 -24.07
CA THR A 110 -14.77 -7.76 -22.93
C THR A 110 -15.43 -8.17 -21.62
N ALA A 111 -14.59 -8.49 -20.64
CA ALA A 111 -15.01 -8.66 -19.26
C ALA A 111 -13.96 -8.05 -18.32
N VAL A 112 -14.38 -7.71 -17.11
CA VAL A 112 -13.49 -7.17 -16.07
C VAL A 112 -13.73 -7.92 -14.76
N ILE A 113 -12.67 -8.19 -14.02
CA ILE A 113 -12.75 -8.51 -12.59
C ILE A 113 -12.44 -7.23 -11.85
N GLU A 114 -13.40 -6.70 -11.13
CA GLU A 114 -13.22 -5.48 -10.35
C GLU A 114 -13.48 -5.71 -8.86
N LYS A 115 -12.81 -4.92 -8.03
CA LYS A 115 -13.00 -4.94 -6.58
C LYS A 115 -14.31 -4.23 -6.24
N GLU A 116 -15.15 -4.89 -5.46
CA GLU A 116 -16.40 -4.34 -4.93
C GLU A 116 -16.43 -4.60 -3.42
N GLU A 117 -16.18 -3.54 -2.65
CA GLU A 117 -15.97 -3.60 -1.19
C GLU A 117 -14.85 -4.59 -0.80
N ASN A 118 -15.21 -5.68 -0.11
CA ASN A 118 -14.31 -6.76 0.31
C ASN A 118 -14.34 -7.97 -0.65
N ASN A 119 -15.05 -7.89 -1.77
CA ASN A 119 -15.21 -8.96 -2.75
C ASN A 119 -14.72 -8.50 -4.14
N TYR A 120 -14.76 -9.43 -5.08
CA TYR A 120 -14.48 -9.20 -6.48
C TYR A 120 -15.66 -9.64 -7.33
N ARG A 121 -15.86 -9.04 -8.51
CA ARG A 121 -16.90 -9.46 -9.44
C ARG A 121 -16.38 -9.56 -10.86
N ILE A 122 -16.70 -10.66 -11.55
CA ILE A 122 -16.62 -10.69 -13.02
C ILE A 122 -17.84 -9.95 -13.56
N LYS A 123 -17.60 -8.89 -14.33
CA LYS A 123 -18.63 -8.14 -15.04
C LYS A 123 -18.43 -8.23 -16.54
N SER A 124 -19.50 -8.54 -17.26
CA SER A 124 -19.54 -8.53 -18.73
C SER A 124 -20.98 -8.38 -19.23
N ILE A 125 -21.16 -7.71 -20.36
CA ILE A 125 -22.42 -7.65 -21.09
C ILE A 125 -22.14 -8.10 -22.52
N ILE A 126 -22.72 -9.24 -22.89
CA ILE A 126 -22.53 -9.86 -24.20
C ILE A 126 -23.87 -9.83 -24.92
N ASN A 127 -23.93 -9.03 -25.99
CA ASN A 127 -25.15 -8.87 -26.77
C ASN A 127 -25.18 -9.85 -27.95
N ASN A 128 -26.36 -10.40 -28.25
CA ASN A 128 -26.57 -11.26 -29.41
C ASN A 128 -25.59 -12.46 -29.51
N PHE A 129 -25.31 -13.10 -28.36
CA PHE A 129 -24.46 -14.27 -28.24
C PHE A 129 -25.19 -15.55 -28.63
N THR A 130 -24.66 -16.31 -29.59
CA THR A 130 -25.21 -17.60 -29.98
C THR A 130 -24.88 -18.65 -28.93
N ILE A 131 -25.88 -19.06 -28.14
CA ILE A 131 -25.72 -20.17 -27.21
C ILE A 131 -26.05 -21.47 -27.93
N ASN A 132 -25.17 -22.46 -27.85
CA ASN A 132 -25.44 -23.84 -28.26
C ASN A 132 -25.35 -24.73 -27.01
N LYS A 133 -26.49 -25.02 -26.39
CA LYS A 133 -26.65 -25.82 -25.15
C LYS A 133 -26.14 -25.16 -23.86
N MET A 134 -25.01 -24.47 -23.91
CA MET A 134 -24.39 -23.79 -22.77
C MET A 134 -23.70 -22.50 -23.19
N VAL A 135 -23.52 -21.56 -22.26
CA VAL A 135 -22.59 -20.46 -22.49
C VAL A 135 -21.19 -21.04 -22.42
N TYR A 136 -20.45 -20.93 -23.53
CA TYR A 136 -19.07 -21.41 -23.63
C TYR A 136 -18.20 -20.26 -24.10
N LEU A 137 -17.39 -19.72 -23.19
CA LEU A 137 -16.53 -18.57 -23.43
C LEU A 137 -15.08 -18.97 -23.19
N ILE A 138 -14.26 -18.89 -24.23
CA ILE A 138 -12.82 -19.11 -24.13
C ILE A 138 -12.19 -17.80 -23.64
N ILE A 139 -11.34 -17.87 -22.61
CA ILE A 139 -10.56 -16.71 -22.15
C ILE A 139 -9.33 -16.60 -23.04
N LYS A 140 -9.39 -15.69 -24.01
CA LYS A 140 -8.31 -15.44 -24.96
C LYS A 140 -7.10 -14.84 -24.26
N ASN A 141 -7.27 -13.72 -23.57
CA ASN A 141 -6.21 -13.08 -22.80
C ASN A 141 -6.71 -12.52 -21.44
N VAL A 142 -5.74 -12.34 -20.54
CA VAL A 142 -5.90 -11.67 -19.25
C VAL A 142 -4.87 -10.53 -19.22
N ASN A 143 -5.30 -9.28 -19.02
CA ASN A 143 -4.42 -8.11 -19.09
C ASN A 143 -3.55 -8.06 -20.35
N GLY A 144 -4.11 -8.49 -21.49
CA GLY A 144 -3.40 -8.55 -22.77
C GLY A 144 -2.45 -9.75 -22.93
N ASN A 145 -2.29 -10.62 -21.93
CA ASN A 145 -1.43 -11.81 -22.01
C ASN A 145 -2.24 -13.08 -22.37
N GLU A 146 -1.84 -13.74 -23.45
CA GLU A 146 -2.50 -14.93 -24.00
C GLU A 146 -1.98 -16.26 -23.41
N ASP A 147 -0.86 -16.25 -22.67
CA ASP A 147 -0.21 -17.46 -22.16
C ASP A 147 -1.09 -18.18 -21.12
N LEU A 148 -1.30 -19.49 -21.30
CA LEU A 148 -2.19 -20.28 -20.45
C LEU A 148 -1.73 -20.30 -18.98
N HIS A 149 -0.43 -20.42 -18.72
CA HIS A 149 0.11 -20.45 -17.37
C HIS A 149 -0.15 -19.13 -16.65
N TYR A 150 0.06 -18.02 -17.34
CA TYR A 150 -0.25 -16.69 -16.83
C TYR A 150 -1.74 -16.55 -16.51
N LYS A 151 -2.62 -16.89 -17.46
CA LYS A 151 -4.07 -16.82 -17.29
C LYS A 151 -4.55 -17.62 -16.08
N CYS A 152 -4.05 -18.86 -15.93
CA CYS A 152 -4.42 -19.72 -14.81
C CYS A 152 -3.92 -19.16 -13.48
N SER A 153 -2.69 -18.64 -13.43
CA SER A 153 -2.12 -18.04 -12.22
C SER A 153 -2.89 -16.78 -11.79
N MET A 154 -3.25 -15.91 -12.73
CA MET A 154 -4.03 -14.71 -12.44
C MET A 154 -5.44 -15.02 -11.94
N LEU A 155 -6.16 -15.92 -12.63
CA LEU A 155 -7.56 -16.22 -12.33
C LEU A 155 -7.72 -17.21 -11.17
N GLY A 156 -6.71 -18.04 -10.91
CA GLY A 156 -6.62 -18.91 -9.73
C GLY A 156 -6.64 -18.14 -8.41
N GLN A 157 -6.43 -16.82 -8.43
CA GLN A 157 -6.62 -15.95 -7.26
C GLN A 157 -8.08 -15.84 -6.81
N PHE A 158 -9.03 -16.01 -7.73
CA PHE A 158 -10.46 -15.81 -7.49
C PHE A 158 -11.29 -17.09 -7.66
N PHE A 159 -10.80 -18.03 -8.46
CA PHE A 159 -11.52 -19.23 -8.85
C PHE A 159 -10.71 -20.48 -8.60
N ASP A 160 -11.40 -21.54 -8.20
CA ASP A 160 -10.87 -22.89 -8.33
C ASP A 160 -11.00 -23.32 -9.80
N ILE A 161 -9.87 -23.34 -10.52
CA ILE A 161 -9.84 -23.75 -11.93
C ILE A 161 -9.87 -25.27 -11.98
N ASN A 162 -11.06 -25.84 -11.88
CA ASN A 162 -11.26 -27.28 -11.82
C ASN A 162 -12.58 -27.65 -12.48
N ARG A 163 -12.55 -28.64 -13.38
CA ARG A 163 -13.75 -29.11 -14.08
C ARG A 163 -14.82 -29.69 -13.13
N ASN A 164 -14.42 -30.12 -11.94
CA ASN A 164 -15.31 -30.72 -10.94
C ASN A 164 -15.91 -29.71 -9.96
N THR A 165 -15.42 -28.47 -9.95
CA THR A 165 -15.92 -27.41 -9.05
C THR A 165 -16.98 -26.60 -9.80
N ILE A 166 -18.24 -26.78 -9.41
CA ILE A 166 -19.41 -26.21 -10.12
C ILE A 166 -20.26 -25.40 -9.13
N PRO A 167 -19.88 -24.15 -8.81
CA PRO A 167 -20.66 -23.29 -7.93
C PRO A 167 -22.03 -22.91 -8.53
N GLN A 168 -23.05 -22.90 -7.69
CA GLN A 168 -24.37 -22.35 -7.99
C GLN A 168 -24.30 -20.83 -8.04
N LEU A 169 -24.86 -20.23 -9.08
CA LEU A 169 -25.00 -18.77 -9.20
C LEU A 169 -26.32 -18.28 -8.59
N SER A 170 -26.26 -17.12 -7.95
CA SER A 170 -27.44 -16.37 -7.52
C SER A 170 -28.14 -15.76 -8.73
N ALA A 171 -29.44 -15.46 -8.59
CA ALA A 171 -30.29 -15.00 -9.70
C ALA A 171 -29.80 -13.70 -10.39
N ASN A 172 -29.00 -12.88 -9.71
CA ASN A 172 -28.45 -11.63 -10.22
C ASN A 172 -26.98 -11.73 -10.70
N GLU A 173 -26.37 -12.92 -10.64
CA GLU A 173 -24.97 -13.13 -11.01
C GLU A 173 -24.81 -13.54 -12.47
N CYS A 174 -25.83 -14.15 -13.07
CA CYS A 174 -25.91 -14.39 -14.49
C CYS A 174 -27.35 -14.23 -14.98
N ILE A 175 -27.53 -13.38 -15.98
CA ILE A 175 -28.82 -13.17 -16.65
C ILE A 175 -28.64 -13.57 -18.10
N ILE A 176 -29.45 -14.51 -18.57
CA ILE A 176 -29.55 -14.91 -19.97
C ILE A 176 -30.96 -14.54 -20.42
N SER A 177 -31.10 -13.71 -21.45
CA SER A 177 -32.42 -13.25 -21.93
C SER A 177 -33.36 -14.44 -22.22
N ASP A 178 -34.66 -14.25 -22.05
CA ASP A 178 -35.68 -15.28 -22.31
C ASP A 178 -35.47 -16.62 -21.56
N THR A 179 -34.67 -16.62 -20.50
CA THR A 179 -34.41 -17.81 -19.68
C THR A 179 -34.70 -17.48 -18.23
N ASP A 180 -35.55 -18.27 -17.60
CA ASP A 180 -35.90 -18.15 -16.18
C ASP A 180 -35.56 -19.47 -15.47
N CYS A 181 -34.28 -19.65 -15.17
CA CYS A 181 -33.79 -20.79 -14.40
C CYS A 181 -32.50 -20.45 -13.66
N PRO A 182 -32.18 -21.17 -12.57
CA PRO A 182 -30.89 -21.01 -11.92
C PRO A 182 -29.76 -21.54 -12.79
N PHE A 183 -28.58 -20.94 -12.67
CA PHE A 183 -27.38 -21.33 -13.40
C PHE A 183 -26.29 -21.83 -12.45
N VAL A 184 -25.39 -22.63 -12.99
CA VAL A 184 -24.12 -22.96 -12.36
C VAL A 184 -22.97 -22.49 -13.24
N PHE A 185 -21.86 -22.17 -12.61
CA PHE A 185 -20.65 -21.65 -13.23
C PHE A 185 -19.51 -22.65 -13.12
N ASN A 186 -18.63 -22.68 -14.12
CA ASN A 186 -17.37 -23.41 -14.04
C ASN A 186 -16.27 -22.63 -14.77
N LEU A 187 -15.06 -22.67 -14.21
CA LEU A 187 -13.84 -22.23 -14.88
C LEU A 187 -12.88 -23.42 -14.94
N SER A 188 -12.49 -23.87 -16.13
CA SER A 188 -11.63 -25.05 -16.30
C SER A 188 -10.79 -25.02 -17.57
N ILE A 189 -9.77 -25.88 -17.64
CA ILE A 189 -8.93 -26.03 -18.83
C ILE A 189 -9.54 -27.12 -19.73
N ILE A 190 -9.89 -26.77 -20.96
CA ILE A 190 -10.44 -27.66 -21.98
C ILE A 190 -9.65 -27.47 -23.27
N ALA A 191 -9.08 -28.56 -23.82
CA ALA A 191 -8.28 -28.53 -25.04
C ALA A 191 -7.21 -27.42 -25.07
N SER A 192 -6.48 -27.26 -23.95
CA SER A 192 -5.45 -26.23 -23.74
C SER A 192 -5.96 -24.79 -23.68
N ASN A 193 -7.28 -24.57 -23.63
CA ASN A 193 -7.89 -23.27 -23.42
C ASN A 193 -8.45 -23.17 -22.01
N LEU A 194 -8.34 -21.99 -21.40
CA LEU A 194 -9.08 -21.70 -20.18
C LEU A 194 -10.49 -21.25 -20.58
N VAL A 195 -11.51 -21.94 -20.05
CA VAL A 195 -12.90 -21.80 -20.49
C VAL A 195 -13.79 -21.48 -19.30
N LEU A 196 -14.62 -20.46 -19.48
CA LEU A 196 -15.74 -20.12 -18.64
C LEU A 196 -17.00 -20.77 -19.22
N SER A 197 -17.65 -21.63 -18.43
CA SER A 197 -18.89 -22.31 -18.82
C SER A 197 -20.04 -21.97 -17.87
N ILE A 198 -21.22 -21.71 -18.44
CA ILE A 198 -22.47 -21.53 -17.67
C ILE A 198 -23.53 -22.46 -18.23
N ILE A 199 -24.07 -23.31 -17.37
CA ILE A 199 -25.15 -24.26 -17.68
C ILE A 199 -26.31 -24.06 -16.72
N LYS A 200 -27.48 -24.59 -17.06
CA LYS A 200 -28.61 -24.62 -16.13
C LYS A 200 -28.29 -25.54 -14.96
N SER A 201 -28.71 -25.16 -13.76
CA SER A 201 -28.47 -25.99 -12.57
C SER A 201 -29.26 -27.31 -12.60
N ASN A 202 -30.38 -27.36 -13.33
CA ASN A 202 -31.21 -28.56 -13.49
C ASN A 202 -30.71 -29.46 -14.64
N PHE A 203 -29.47 -29.95 -14.51
CA PHE A 203 -28.87 -30.90 -15.44
C PHE A 203 -29.76 -32.14 -15.63
N PRO A 204 -29.92 -32.68 -16.87
CA PRO A 204 -29.23 -32.35 -18.12
C PRO A 204 -29.96 -31.33 -19.01
N THR A 205 -30.79 -30.46 -18.44
CA THR A 205 -31.56 -29.50 -19.25
C THR A 205 -30.65 -28.48 -19.92
N GLU A 206 -30.65 -28.45 -21.25
CA GLU A 206 -29.82 -27.55 -22.06
C GLU A 206 -30.48 -26.16 -22.22
N ILE A 207 -29.67 -25.14 -22.52
CA ILE A 207 -30.15 -23.84 -23.01
C ILE A 207 -30.47 -23.98 -24.50
N PRO A 208 -31.70 -23.69 -24.96
CA PRO A 208 -32.09 -23.86 -26.35
C PRO A 208 -31.20 -23.05 -27.31
N THR A 209 -30.84 -23.62 -28.45
CA THR A 209 -29.97 -22.96 -29.42
C THR A 209 -30.64 -21.76 -30.09
N LYS A 210 -30.18 -20.56 -29.76
CA LYS A 210 -30.54 -19.27 -30.39
C LYS A 210 -29.59 -18.17 -29.90
N ASN A 211 -29.84 -16.93 -30.31
CA ASN A 211 -29.10 -15.77 -29.81
C ASN A 211 -29.72 -15.22 -28.53
N TYR A 212 -28.86 -14.82 -27.61
CA TYR A 212 -29.22 -14.30 -26.29
C TYR A 212 -28.40 -13.06 -25.94
N ASN A 213 -28.94 -12.22 -25.06
CA ASN A 213 -28.12 -11.28 -24.30
C ASN A 213 -27.71 -11.96 -22.99
N VAL A 214 -26.41 -11.96 -22.70
CA VAL A 214 -25.82 -12.56 -21.50
C VAL A 214 -25.18 -11.46 -20.67
N ILE A 215 -25.61 -11.33 -19.42
CA ILE A 215 -25.01 -10.42 -18.45
C ILE A 215 -24.35 -11.27 -17.37
N LEU A 216 -23.06 -11.02 -17.14
CA LEU A 216 -22.28 -11.64 -16.07
C LEU A 216 -22.04 -10.59 -14.98
N ASN A 217 -22.29 -10.98 -13.74
CA ASN A 217 -22.04 -10.20 -12.53
C ASN A 217 -21.66 -11.13 -11.36
N ILE A 218 -20.77 -12.08 -11.64
CA ILE A 218 -20.46 -13.22 -10.78
C ILE A 218 -19.58 -12.76 -9.63
N LYS A 219 -20.07 -12.86 -8.41
CA LYS A 219 -19.36 -12.53 -7.17
C LYS A 219 -18.33 -13.60 -6.87
N ASN A 220 -17.16 -13.16 -6.47
CA ASN A 220 -16.06 -14.00 -6.02
C ASN A 220 -15.37 -13.38 -4.81
N THR A 221 -14.80 -14.24 -3.99
CA THR A 221 -13.87 -13.84 -2.94
C THR A 221 -12.46 -14.09 -3.43
N GLN A 222 -11.49 -13.30 -2.98
CA GLN A 222 -10.09 -13.66 -3.19
C GLN A 222 -9.82 -14.98 -2.45
N LEU A 223 -9.57 -16.05 -3.20
CA LEU A 223 -9.25 -17.38 -2.67
C LEU A 223 -7.77 -17.50 -2.35
N ASN A 224 -6.92 -16.90 -3.20
CA ASN A 224 -5.47 -17.06 -3.16
C ASN A 224 -4.79 -15.71 -3.45
N LYS A 225 -3.60 -15.50 -2.92
CA LYS A 225 -2.76 -14.34 -3.25
C LYS A 225 -1.62 -14.77 -4.18
N LEU A 226 -1.40 -14.04 -5.28
CA LEU A 226 -0.38 -14.36 -6.29
C LEU A 226 1.04 -14.44 -5.72
N ASP A 227 1.29 -13.67 -4.68
CA ASP A 227 2.58 -13.50 -3.99
C ASP A 227 2.88 -14.59 -2.95
N THR A 228 1.96 -15.54 -2.75
CA THR A 228 2.14 -16.71 -1.86
C THR A 228 1.75 -18.01 -2.53
N ASN A 229 0.83 -17.99 -3.49
CA ASN A 229 0.30 -19.20 -4.11
C ASN A 229 0.96 -19.42 -5.48
N ILE A 230 1.60 -20.58 -5.63
CA ILE A 230 2.20 -21.03 -6.89
C ILE A 230 1.25 -22.04 -7.52
N TYR A 231 0.60 -21.61 -8.59
CA TYR A 231 -0.43 -22.39 -9.28
C TYR A 231 0.18 -23.26 -10.38
N PHE A 232 0.12 -24.57 -10.22
CA PHE A 232 0.65 -25.55 -11.17
C PHE A 232 -0.44 -26.12 -12.06
N ILE A 233 -0.18 -26.12 -13.37
CA ILE A 233 -0.95 -26.81 -14.37
C ILE A 233 -0.17 -28.02 -14.87
N ASP A 234 -0.88 -29.13 -14.97
CA ASP A 234 -0.39 -30.38 -15.52
C ASP A 234 -0.86 -30.44 -16.98
N ILE A 235 0.04 -30.21 -17.93
CA ILE A 235 -0.32 -30.24 -19.36
C ILE A 235 -0.84 -31.65 -19.69
N GLY A 236 -2.13 -31.75 -20.03
CA GLY A 236 -2.81 -33.02 -20.29
C GLY A 236 -3.66 -33.57 -19.13
N SER A 237 -3.70 -32.89 -17.98
CA SER A 237 -4.59 -33.21 -16.85
C SER A 237 -5.64 -32.10 -16.66
N PRO A 238 -6.89 -32.45 -16.32
CA PRO A 238 -7.95 -31.47 -16.10
C PRO A 238 -7.83 -30.73 -14.76
N ASN A 239 -6.97 -31.19 -13.84
CA ASN A 239 -6.94 -30.74 -12.46
C ASN A 239 -5.58 -30.13 -12.12
N PRO A 240 -5.47 -28.80 -12.08
CA PRO A 240 -4.30 -28.13 -11.51
C PRO A 240 -4.21 -28.34 -10.00
N PHE A 241 -3.07 -27.99 -9.43
CA PHE A 241 -2.86 -27.95 -7.99
C PHE A 241 -2.10 -26.68 -7.60
N LYS A 242 -2.03 -26.41 -6.29
CA LYS A 242 -1.30 -25.26 -5.77
C LYS A 242 -0.33 -25.67 -4.67
N LEU A 243 0.80 -24.96 -4.63
CA LEU A 243 1.70 -24.93 -3.49
C LEU A 243 1.70 -23.50 -2.92
N GLU A 244 1.91 -23.36 -1.62
CA GLU A 244 1.81 -22.10 -0.91
C GLU A 244 3.08 -21.80 -0.12
N LEU A 245 3.59 -20.58 -0.24
CA LEU A 245 4.65 -20.05 0.60
C LEU A 245 4.04 -19.50 1.90
N VAL A 246 4.36 -20.14 3.02
CA VAL A 246 3.89 -19.75 4.35
C VAL A 246 5.06 -19.46 5.28
N LYS A 247 4.87 -18.53 6.22
CA LYS A 247 5.82 -18.30 7.31
C LYS A 247 5.55 -19.29 8.44
N ARG A 248 6.53 -20.14 8.77
CA ARG A 248 6.51 -21.05 9.93
C ARG A 248 7.88 -21.06 10.60
N ASP A 249 7.90 -21.00 11.93
CA ASP A 249 9.13 -21.13 12.73
C ASP A 249 10.26 -20.20 12.25
N ASN A 250 9.91 -18.94 11.99
CA ASN A 250 10.81 -17.90 11.45
C ASN A 250 11.44 -18.19 10.08
N LYS A 251 10.93 -19.19 9.35
CA LYS A 251 11.35 -19.54 7.99
C LYS A 251 10.17 -19.46 7.03
N ILE A 252 10.44 -19.25 5.75
CA ILE A 252 9.46 -19.53 4.71
C ILE A 252 9.45 -21.02 4.40
N LYS A 253 8.26 -21.57 4.19
CA LYS A 253 8.03 -22.95 3.80
C LYS A 253 7.15 -22.97 2.57
N LEU A 254 7.53 -23.75 1.57
CA LEU A 254 6.64 -24.13 0.48
C LEU A 254 5.87 -25.38 0.92
N ILE A 255 4.57 -25.22 1.12
CA ILE A 255 3.68 -26.29 1.59
C ILE A 255 2.62 -26.64 0.54
N GLY A 256 2.10 -27.85 0.61
CA GLY A 256 1.00 -28.29 -0.25
C GLY A 256 1.12 -29.77 -0.61
N ASN A 257 0.23 -30.22 -1.48
CA ASN A 257 0.20 -31.62 -1.92
C ASN A 257 0.00 -31.69 -3.43
N TYR A 258 0.61 -32.69 -4.05
CA TYR A 258 0.46 -33.03 -5.45
C TYR A 258 0.17 -34.52 -5.58
N LEU A 259 -0.89 -34.87 -6.30
CA LEU A 259 -1.20 -36.25 -6.63
C LEU A 259 -0.51 -36.59 -7.96
N TYR A 260 0.62 -37.29 -7.87
CA TYR A 260 1.45 -37.60 -9.03
C TYR A 260 0.67 -38.36 -10.09
N LYS A 261 0.75 -37.92 -11.35
CA LYS A 261 0.01 -38.53 -12.46
C LYS A 261 0.85 -39.48 -13.29
N SER A 262 1.94 -38.99 -13.86
CA SER A 262 2.82 -39.76 -14.73
C SER A 262 4.11 -38.98 -14.94
N SER A 263 5.20 -39.67 -15.28
CA SER A 263 6.47 -39.05 -15.66
C SER A 263 6.38 -38.24 -16.96
N LEU A 264 5.34 -38.49 -17.76
CA LEU A 264 5.04 -37.77 -19.00
C LEU A 264 4.24 -36.49 -18.78
N ILE A 265 3.60 -36.33 -17.61
CA ILE A 265 2.80 -35.16 -17.26
C ILE A 265 3.58 -34.36 -16.23
N ILE A 266 4.24 -33.31 -16.71
CA ILE A 266 5.13 -32.52 -15.86
C ILE A 266 4.40 -31.25 -15.40
N PRO A 267 4.30 -31.01 -14.08
CA PRO A 267 3.70 -29.80 -13.56
C PRO A 267 4.46 -28.55 -13.98
N THR A 268 3.73 -27.56 -14.47
CA THR A 268 4.28 -26.27 -14.91
C THR A 268 3.51 -25.11 -14.30
N CYS A 269 4.17 -24.02 -13.97
CA CYS A 269 3.53 -22.85 -13.34
C CYS A 269 4.06 -21.55 -13.94
N TYR A 270 3.25 -20.49 -13.86
CA TYR A 270 3.74 -19.12 -13.94
C TYR A 270 3.90 -18.57 -12.53
N SER A 271 5.08 -18.08 -12.18
CA SER A 271 5.35 -17.45 -10.89
C SER A 271 6.44 -16.39 -11.00
N PRO A 272 6.13 -15.10 -10.88
CA PRO A 272 7.14 -14.03 -10.97
C PRO A 272 8.04 -13.96 -9.73
N ILE A 273 7.77 -14.75 -8.68
CA ILE A 273 8.48 -14.71 -7.40
C ILE A 273 9.33 -15.95 -7.14
N LEU A 274 9.19 -17.02 -7.94
CA LEU A 274 9.78 -18.32 -7.62
C LEU A 274 11.31 -18.25 -7.50
N GLU A 275 11.96 -17.50 -8.40
CA GLU A 275 13.41 -17.28 -8.40
C GLU A 275 13.92 -16.51 -7.17
N ASN A 276 13.06 -15.82 -6.44
CA ASN A 276 13.42 -15.16 -5.17
C ASN A 276 13.59 -16.18 -4.04
N TYR A 277 13.02 -17.36 -4.17
CA TYR A 277 13.01 -18.39 -3.11
C TYR A 277 13.84 -19.63 -3.47
N PHE A 278 13.91 -19.99 -4.75
CA PHE A 278 14.56 -21.22 -5.20
C PHE A 278 15.66 -20.96 -6.22
N ASN A 279 16.67 -21.82 -6.20
CA ASN A 279 17.62 -21.89 -7.31
C ASN A 279 16.97 -22.62 -8.50
N ILE A 280 17.19 -22.10 -9.71
CA ILE A 280 16.69 -22.72 -10.93
C ILE A 280 17.76 -23.65 -11.47
N ILE A 281 17.39 -24.92 -11.66
CA ILE A 281 18.27 -25.94 -12.23
C ILE A 281 18.32 -25.83 -13.75
N GLY A 282 19.47 -26.11 -14.34
CA GLY A 282 19.66 -26.18 -15.79
C GLY A 282 19.36 -27.56 -16.37
N SER A 283 19.46 -28.62 -15.56
CA SER A 283 19.33 -30.00 -16.00
C SER A 283 18.80 -30.94 -14.90
N ARG A 284 18.34 -32.15 -15.29
CA ARG A 284 17.86 -33.17 -14.33
C ARG A 284 18.96 -33.75 -13.44
N ASP A 285 20.23 -33.56 -13.80
CA ASP A 285 21.36 -34.02 -12.99
C ASP A 285 21.61 -33.12 -11.78
N GLU A 286 21.07 -31.89 -11.79
CA GLU A 286 21.17 -30.90 -10.72
C GLU A 286 20.03 -31.00 -9.68
N LEU A 287 19.22 -32.07 -9.73
CA LEU A 287 18.15 -32.28 -8.74
C LEU A 287 18.70 -32.39 -7.31
N ILE A 288 18.07 -31.69 -6.38
CA ILE A 288 18.51 -31.55 -5.00
C ILE A 288 17.79 -32.59 -4.14
N ASN A 289 18.55 -33.42 -3.41
CA ASN A 289 18.00 -34.32 -2.40
C ASN A 289 17.38 -33.49 -1.26
N THR A 290 16.20 -33.89 -0.80
CA THR A 290 15.50 -33.15 0.25
C THR A 290 14.70 -34.07 1.17
N ASP A 291 14.64 -33.70 2.44
CA ASP A 291 13.72 -34.28 3.41
C ASP A 291 12.41 -33.47 3.52
N GLY A 292 12.35 -32.30 2.86
CA GLY A 292 11.18 -31.42 2.85
C GLY A 292 10.08 -31.85 1.87
N ILE A 293 10.25 -32.98 1.19
CA ILE A 293 9.22 -33.58 0.33
C ILE A 293 9.06 -35.04 0.75
N THR A 294 7.87 -35.39 1.22
CA THR A 294 7.51 -36.75 1.60
C THR A 294 6.55 -37.35 0.59
N SER A 295 6.36 -38.67 0.64
CA SER A 295 5.36 -39.33 -0.18
C SER A 295 4.67 -40.50 0.48
N SER A 296 3.51 -40.86 -0.05
CA SER A 296 2.73 -42.01 0.42
C SER A 296 3.43 -43.35 0.23
N SER A 297 4.44 -43.46 -0.64
CA SER A 297 5.27 -44.67 -0.77
C SER A 297 6.41 -44.74 0.26
N GLY A 298 6.68 -43.64 0.98
CA GLY A 298 7.78 -43.54 1.95
C GLY A 298 9.17 -43.40 1.32
N LYS A 299 9.29 -43.34 -0.02
CA LYS A 299 10.57 -43.20 -0.70
C LYS A 299 11.12 -41.77 -0.61
N PRO A 300 12.41 -41.57 -0.27
CA PRO A 300 13.03 -40.25 -0.27
C PRO A 300 12.99 -39.58 -1.65
N LYS A 301 12.79 -38.26 -1.67
CA LYS A 301 12.61 -37.48 -2.91
C LYS A 301 13.78 -36.53 -3.16
N LYS A 302 13.99 -36.24 -4.44
CA LYS A 302 14.80 -35.11 -4.92
C LYS A 302 13.98 -34.28 -5.89
N PHE A 303 14.26 -32.99 -5.97
CA PHE A 303 13.45 -32.05 -6.74
C PHE A 303 14.28 -30.92 -7.36
N GLY A 304 13.66 -30.16 -8.25
CA GLY A 304 14.19 -28.91 -8.75
C GLY A 304 13.17 -28.18 -9.62
N PHE A 305 13.34 -26.85 -9.71
CA PHE A 305 12.57 -26.01 -10.63
C PHE A 305 13.42 -25.65 -11.86
N MET A 306 12.89 -25.91 -13.05
CA MET A 306 13.58 -25.65 -14.32
C MET A 306 12.76 -24.68 -15.16
N ARG A 307 13.39 -23.72 -15.85
CA ARG A 307 12.66 -22.82 -16.77
C ARG A 307 12.01 -23.63 -17.90
N TYR A 308 10.72 -23.38 -18.15
CA TYR A 308 9.96 -24.06 -19.19
C TYR A 308 10.15 -23.37 -20.54
N ASN A 309 10.71 -24.06 -21.53
CA ASN A 309 10.91 -23.56 -22.90
C ASN A 309 11.64 -22.19 -22.97
N ASN A 310 12.54 -21.92 -22.03
CA ASN A 310 13.22 -20.61 -21.88
C ASN A 310 12.26 -19.41 -21.76
N LYS A 311 10.99 -19.63 -21.40
CA LYS A 311 10.03 -18.57 -21.17
C LYS A 311 10.30 -17.92 -19.80
N PRO A 312 10.27 -16.58 -19.69
CA PRO A 312 10.45 -15.89 -18.42
C PRO A 312 9.31 -16.24 -17.46
N ASN A 313 9.64 -16.39 -16.17
CA ASN A 313 8.69 -16.63 -15.08
C ASN A 313 7.81 -17.90 -15.20
N ILE A 314 8.10 -18.80 -16.15
CA ILE A 314 7.41 -20.08 -16.29
C ILE A 314 8.36 -21.22 -15.94
N TYR A 315 7.95 -22.04 -14.99
CA TYR A 315 8.79 -23.09 -14.41
C TYR A 315 8.12 -24.44 -14.47
N THR A 316 8.96 -25.46 -14.58
CA THR A 316 8.62 -26.87 -14.50
C THR A 316 9.09 -27.41 -13.16
N LEU A 317 8.22 -28.09 -12.43
CA LEU A 317 8.59 -28.81 -11.21
C LEU A 317 8.98 -30.24 -11.57
N ILE A 318 10.24 -30.60 -11.31
CA ILE A 318 10.76 -31.94 -11.52
C ILE A 318 10.91 -32.62 -10.15
N ILE A 319 10.38 -33.83 -10.01
CA ILE A 319 10.46 -34.65 -8.79
C ILE A 319 10.88 -36.06 -9.20
N ALA A 320 11.81 -36.66 -8.44
CA ALA A 320 12.25 -38.03 -8.65
C ALA A 320 12.51 -38.72 -7.30
N ASN A 321 12.51 -40.06 -7.29
CA ASN A 321 13.03 -40.80 -6.14
C ASN A 321 14.56 -40.67 -6.11
N GLN A 322 15.14 -40.57 -4.91
CA GLN A 322 16.60 -40.48 -4.75
C GLN A 322 17.33 -41.74 -5.23
N ASP A 323 16.67 -42.90 -5.12
CA ASP A 323 17.18 -44.20 -5.57
C ASP A 323 17.10 -44.42 -7.10
N GLY A 324 16.54 -43.46 -7.84
CA GLY A 324 16.36 -43.53 -9.29
C GLY A 324 15.17 -44.37 -9.76
N SER A 325 14.40 -44.96 -8.85
CA SER A 325 13.16 -45.66 -9.21
C SER A 325 12.07 -44.69 -9.66
N GLU A 326 11.12 -45.17 -10.47
CA GLU A 326 9.97 -44.36 -10.90
C GLU A 326 9.02 -44.06 -9.73
N ILE A 327 8.35 -42.90 -9.81
CA ILE A 327 7.27 -42.51 -8.90
C ILE A 327 5.99 -43.18 -9.39
N GLU A 328 5.22 -43.78 -8.48
CA GLU A 328 4.00 -44.51 -8.84
C GLU A 328 2.86 -43.54 -9.18
N THR A 329 2.02 -43.90 -10.16
CA THR A 329 0.81 -43.15 -10.48
C THR A 329 -0.13 -43.07 -9.27
N ASN A 330 -0.67 -41.88 -9.01
CA ASN A 330 -1.48 -41.52 -7.84
C ASN A 330 -0.73 -41.57 -6.50
N GLU A 331 0.60 -41.58 -6.49
CA GLU A 331 1.37 -41.33 -5.28
C GLU A 331 1.13 -39.89 -4.80
N ILE A 332 0.82 -39.72 -3.51
CA ILE A 332 0.64 -38.39 -2.90
C ILE A 332 2.02 -37.88 -2.53
N ILE A 333 2.41 -36.75 -3.12
CA ILE A 333 3.64 -36.03 -2.83
C ILE A 333 3.29 -34.82 -1.95
N THR A 334 3.87 -34.74 -0.76
CA THR A 334 3.60 -33.68 0.22
C THR A 334 4.82 -32.80 0.39
N PHE A 335 4.61 -31.49 0.38
CA PHE A 335 5.65 -30.47 0.52
C PHE A 335 5.58 -29.84 1.91
N ASP A 336 6.73 -29.80 2.58
CA ASP A 336 7.08 -28.93 3.72
C ASP A 336 8.52 -28.46 3.52
N LEU A 337 8.73 -27.82 2.37
CA LEU A 337 10.05 -27.56 1.83
C LEU A 337 10.54 -26.19 2.28
N THR A 338 11.76 -26.15 2.80
CA THR A 338 12.46 -24.89 3.07
C THR A 338 13.14 -24.43 1.76
N PRO A 339 12.83 -23.25 1.21
CA PRO A 339 13.48 -22.80 -0.02
C PRO A 339 15.00 -22.60 0.10
N ASP A 340 15.74 -22.71 -1.01
CA ASP A 340 17.22 -22.61 -1.00
C ASP A 340 17.69 -21.19 -0.67
N LYS A 341 16.94 -20.19 -1.13
CA LYS A 341 17.19 -18.75 -0.89
C LYS A 341 16.33 -18.21 0.24
N ASN A 342 15.86 -19.08 1.15
CA ASN A 342 15.13 -18.64 2.33
C ASN A 342 16.01 -17.65 3.09
N ALA A 343 15.53 -16.41 3.19
CA ALA A 343 16.33 -15.25 3.58
C ALA A 343 17.27 -15.60 4.75
N GLU A 344 18.56 -15.31 4.58
CA GLU A 344 19.42 -15.08 5.72
C GLU A 344 18.67 -14.08 6.61
N VAL A 345 18.19 -14.55 7.76
CA VAL A 345 17.62 -13.66 8.75
C VAL A 345 18.80 -12.82 9.18
N GLU A 346 18.82 -11.57 8.77
CA GLU A 346 19.86 -10.71 9.25
C GLU A 346 19.56 -10.41 10.72
N VAL A 347 20.41 -10.95 11.58
CA VAL A 347 20.33 -10.79 13.02
C VAL A 347 21.34 -9.71 13.42
N LYS A 348 20.84 -8.54 13.84
CA LYS A 348 21.66 -7.52 14.50
C LYS A 348 21.35 -7.57 15.99
N GLU A 349 22.37 -7.71 16.82
CA GLU A 349 22.26 -7.73 18.28
C GLU A 349 22.87 -6.44 18.83
N LYS A 350 22.16 -5.78 19.75
CA LYS A 350 22.68 -4.62 20.49
C LYS A 350 22.50 -4.89 21.98
N VAL A 351 23.62 -4.91 22.70
CA VAL A 351 23.66 -5.06 24.17
C VAL A 351 23.06 -3.83 24.81
N ILE A 352 22.16 -4.03 25.78
CA ILE A 352 21.44 -2.97 26.47
C ILE A 352 21.87 -2.95 27.94
N GLU A 353 22.62 -1.92 28.32
CA GLU A 353 23.02 -1.71 29.71
C GLU A 353 22.07 -0.75 30.43
N THR A 354 21.40 0.15 29.69
CA THR A 354 20.49 1.17 30.21
C THR A 354 19.22 1.32 29.37
N VAL A 355 18.19 1.98 29.94
CA VAL A 355 16.95 2.30 29.20
C VAL A 355 17.23 3.23 28.01
N GLN A 356 18.23 4.10 28.12
CA GLN A 356 18.64 4.98 27.03
C GLN A 356 19.25 4.17 25.87
N ASP A 357 20.07 3.15 26.17
CA ASP A 357 20.64 2.26 25.15
C ASP A 357 19.55 1.50 24.39
N ALA A 358 18.47 1.11 25.09
CA ALA A 358 17.31 0.47 24.47
C ALA A 358 16.59 1.42 23.51
N ILE A 359 16.42 2.68 23.92
CA ILE A 359 15.79 3.73 23.11
C ILE A 359 16.65 4.03 21.88
N GLU A 360 17.96 4.18 22.04
CA GLU A 360 18.90 4.46 20.97
C GLU A 360 19.07 3.27 20.02
N ALA A 361 19.07 2.04 20.53
CA ALA A 361 19.03 0.84 19.70
C ALA A 361 17.82 0.81 18.78
N LEU A 362 16.64 1.16 19.31
CA LEU A 362 15.39 1.20 18.55
C LEU A 362 15.38 2.35 17.53
N SER A 363 16.08 3.46 17.79
CA SER A 363 16.18 4.60 16.87
C SER A 363 17.27 4.47 15.79
N ASP A 364 18.44 3.89 16.10
CA ASP A 364 19.60 3.82 15.20
C ASP A 364 19.41 2.85 14.03
N SER A 365 18.65 1.78 14.24
CA SER A 365 18.46 0.70 13.24
C SER A 365 17.75 1.14 11.95
N TYR A 366 17.22 2.37 11.89
CA TYR A 366 16.59 2.93 10.69
C TYR A 366 17.38 4.06 10.00
N ASN A 367 18.51 4.51 10.57
CA ASN A 367 19.32 5.61 10.01
C ASN A 367 20.72 5.21 9.51
N GLY A 368 21.14 3.94 9.62
CA GLY A 368 22.48 3.50 9.21
C GLY A 368 22.52 2.18 8.43
N ASP A 369 23.01 2.27 7.19
CA ASP A 369 23.55 1.19 6.34
C ASP A 369 22.73 -0.08 6.18
N PHE A 370 21.74 -0.02 5.31
CA PHE A 370 21.23 -1.20 4.62
C PHE A 370 21.06 -1.09 3.10
N ASP A 371 21.06 0.12 2.55
CA ASP A 371 20.89 0.34 1.12
C ASP A 371 22.00 1.27 0.62
N SER A 372 23.18 0.71 0.36
CA SER A 372 24.15 1.32 -0.57
C SER A 372 24.61 0.27 -1.58
N GLU A 373 23.96 0.34 -2.75
CA GLU A 373 24.19 -0.24 -4.08
C GLU A 373 25.64 -0.64 -4.49
N PRO A 374 25.91 -1.43 -5.58
CA PRO A 374 25.20 -1.38 -6.88
C PRO A 374 25.07 -2.68 -7.72
N THR A 375 24.15 -2.70 -8.70
CA THR A 375 24.47 -2.77 -10.15
C THR A 375 23.22 -2.93 -11.01
N ASP A 376 23.08 -2.01 -11.96
CA ASP A 376 22.28 -2.16 -13.19
C ASP A 376 23.19 -2.78 -14.29
N PRO A 377 22.68 -3.47 -15.34
CA PRO A 377 22.05 -2.70 -16.43
C PRO A 377 20.84 -3.34 -17.15
N THR A 378 19.89 -2.44 -17.49
CA THR A 378 19.07 -2.33 -18.72
C THR A 378 17.74 -3.12 -18.84
N PRO A 379 16.72 -2.57 -19.55
CA PRO A 379 15.46 -2.20 -18.93
C PRO A 379 14.24 -2.91 -19.53
N GLU A 380 13.34 -3.37 -18.66
CA GLU A 380 11.94 -3.66 -19.01
C GLU A 380 11.06 -2.42 -18.68
N PRO A 381 9.94 -2.20 -19.39
CA PRO A 381 9.20 -0.95 -19.35
C PRO A 381 8.60 -0.72 -17.94
N PRO A 382 8.52 0.53 -17.47
CA PRO A 382 8.35 0.81 -16.05
C PRO A 382 6.98 0.38 -15.55
N GLU A 383 6.97 -0.47 -14.51
CA GLU A 383 5.91 -0.45 -13.50
C GLU A 383 5.72 1.00 -13.05
N GLU A 384 4.48 1.45 -12.88
CA GLU A 384 4.19 2.81 -12.40
C GLU A 384 4.89 3.04 -11.06
N THR A 385 6.08 3.64 -11.10
CA THR A 385 6.74 4.08 -9.88
C THR A 385 5.84 5.11 -9.22
N ASN A 386 5.39 4.83 -8.00
CA ASN A 386 4.66 5.76 -7.14
C ASN A 386 5.52 6.98 -6.73
N ILE A 387 6.70 7.14 -7.33
CA ILE A 387 7.63 8.24 -7.14
C ILE A 387 7.81 8.91 -8.50
N TYR A 388 7.56 10.21 -8.54
CA TYR A 388 7.79 11.07 -9.69
C TYR A 388 8.94 12.01 -9.33
N THR A 389 9.93 12.08 -10.20
CA THR A 389 11.01 13.06 -10.07
C THR A 389 10.67 14.31 -10.87
N PHE A 390 11.49 15.35 -10.74
CA PHE A 390 11.27 16.61 -11.44
C PHE A 390 12.37 16.88 -12.48
N GLU A 391 11.97 17.55 -13.55
CA GLU A 391 12.85 18.09 -14.57
C GLU A 391 12.72 19.61 -14.65
N LYS A 392 13.83 20.26 -15.00
CA LYS A 392 13.84 21.69 -15.35
C LYS A 392 13.07 21.87 -16.65
N THR A 393 12.27 22.93 -16.74
CA THR A 393 11.37 23.16 -17.86
C THR A 393 11.14 24.65 -18.12
N THR A 394 10.30 24.93 -19.12
CA THR A 394 9.72 26.25 -19.35
C THR A 394 8.19 26.15 -19.28
N PHE A 395 7.55 27.21 -18.84
CA PHE A 395 6.09 27.26 -18.75
C PHE A 395 5.60 28.66 -19.08
N THR A 396 4.54 28.73 -19.90
CA THR A 396 3.96 30.00 -20.33
C THR A 396 2.70 30.26 -19.53
N LEU A 397 2.66 31.41 -18.86
CA LEU A 397 1.50 31.89 -18.13
C LEU A 397 0.87 33.05 -18.89
N GLU A 398 -0.45 33.02 -19.02
CA GLU A 398 -1.23 34.17 -19.45
C GLU A 398 -1.76 34.88 -18.20
N ALA A 399 -1.37 36.13 -18.00
CA ALA A 399 -1.79 36.94 -16.84
C ALA A 399 -2.13 38.35 -17.31
N GLU A 400 -3.35 38.81 -17.03
CA GLU A 400 -3.80 40.19 -17.31
C GLU A 400 -3.61 40.67 -18.78
N GLY A 401 -3.58 39.73 -19.73
CA GLY A 401 -3.37 40.03 -21.16
C GLY A 401 -1.90 40.06 -21.58
N GLU A 402 -0.98 39.70 -20.69
CA GLU A 402 0.45 39.54 -20.96
C GLU A 402 0.87 38.06 -20.84
N THR A 403 1.78 37.66 -21.74
CA THR A 403 2.39 36.33 -21.73
C THR A 403 3.69 36.37 -20.92
N ILE A 404 3.73 35.67 -19.79
CA ILE A 404 4.92 35.51 -18.93
C ILE A 404 5.54 34.15 -19.20
N ILE A 405 6.82 34.12 -19.61
CA ILE A 405 7.57 32.88 -19.80
C ILE A 405 8.43 32.62 -18.56
N LEU A 406 8.11 31.54 -17.85
CA LEU A 406 8.90 31.03 -16.73
C LEU A 406 9.91 30.00 -17.24
N ASN A 407 11.10 30.00 -16.63
CA ASN A 407 12.16 29.03 -16.88
C ASN A 407 12.69 28.45 -15.56
N SER A 408 13.74 27.65 -15.58
CA SER A 408 14.36 27.06 -14.38
C SER A 408 15.72 27.67 -14.04
N ASP A 409 16.04 28.87 -14.50
CA ASP A 409 17.40 29.42 -14.43
C ASP A 409 17.92 29.57 -12.99
N ILE A 410 17.00 29.84 -12.06
CA ILE A 410 17.35 29.96 -10.64
C ILE A 410 17.48 28.62 -9.91
N MET A 411 17.06 27.51 -10.54
CA MET A 411 17.17 26.16 -9.97
C MET A 411 18.57 25.61 -10.21
N LYS A 412 19.32 25.34 -9.14
CA LYS A 412 20.63 24.69 -9.20
C LYS A 412 20.49 23.18 -9.22
N ASP A 413 19.89 22.61 -8.19
CA ASP A 413 19.70 21.16 -8.04
C ASP A 413 18.26 20.81 -7.62
N ILE A 414 17.71 19.76 -8.23
CA ILE A 414 16.37 19.21 -7.94
C ILE A 414 16.40 17.68 -7.85
N SER A 415 17.58 17.07 -7.90
CA SER A 415 17.78 15.62 -7.96
C SER A 415 17.18 14.89 -6.77
N SER A 416 17.17 15.55 -5.61
CA SER A 416 16.64 15.02 -4.36
C SER A 416 15.15 15.29 -4.17
N LEU A 417 14.51 16.07 -5.05
CA LEU A 417 13.09 16.40 -4.95
C LEU A 417 12.23 15.31 -5.60
N SER A 418 11.21 14.85 -4.90
CA SER A 418 10.31 13.81 -5.37
C SER A 418 8.86 14.09 -4.98
N LEU A 419 7.94 13.68 -5.85
CA LEU A 419 6.52 13.60 -5.57
C LEU A 419 6.15 12.12 -5.37
N ILE A 420 5.53 11.80 -4.25
CA ILE A 420 5.21 10.44 -3.84
C ILE A 420 3.70 10.27 -3.84
N LYS A 421 3.19 9.33 -4.64
CA LYS A 421 1.80 8.90 -4.61
C LYS A 421 1.62 7.88 -3.49
N ASN A 422 0.81 8.24 -2.51
CA ASN A 422 0.48 7.37 -1.38
C ASN A 422 -0.60 6.36 -1.76
N THR A 423 -0.77 5.34 -0.93
CA THR A 423 -1.76 4.26 -1.14
C THR A 423 -3.20 4.74 -1.00
N ASP A 424 -3.45 5.81 -0.24
CA ASP A 424 -4.74 6.50 -0.18
C ASP A 424 -4.99 7.39 -1.41
N GLY A 425 -4.05 7.41 -2.37
CA GLY A 425 -4.02 8.20 -3.59
C GLY A 425 -3.75 9.69 -3.38
N SER A 426 -3.39 10.11 -2.16
CA SER A 426 -2.81 11.44 -1.94
C SER A 426 -1.41 11.55 -2.56
N PHE A 427 -0.94 12.78 -2.77
CA PHE A 427 0.45 13.02 -3.18
C PHE A 427 1.19 13.87 -2.16
N ASN A 428 2.42 13.48 -1.84
CA ASN A 428 3.33 14.23 -0.98
C ASN A 428 4.57 14.70 -1.75
N LEU A 429 4.98 15.94 -1.50
CA LEU A 429 6.25 16.48 -1.96
C LEU A 429 7.31 16.26 -0.88
N LYS A 430 8.46 15.70 -1.25
CA LYS A 430 9.52 15.32 -0.32
C LYS A 430 10.90 15.55 -0.91
N GLY A 431 11.86 15.82 -0.03
CA GLY A 431 13.28 15.86 -0.39
C GLY A 431 13.80 17.28 -0.36
N SER A 432 14.66 17.66 -1.30
CA SER A 432 15.25 18.99 -1.31
C SER A 432 15.48 19.54 -2.70
N PHE A 433 15.51 20.87 -2.80
CA PHE A 433 15.99 21.56 -3.99
C PHE A 433 16.89 22.73 -3.60
N GLU A 434 17.79 23.07 -4.50
CA GLU A 434 18.73 24.18 -4.35
C GLU A 434 18.41 25.29 -5.37
N ILE A 435 18.35 26.53 -4.89
CA ILE A 435 18.24 27.73 -5.72
C ILE A 435 19.49 28.62 -5.60
N ASN A 436 19.82 29.33 -6.67
CA ASN A 436 21.04 30.16 -6.74
C ASN A 436 20.76 31.68 -6.63
N ASN A 437 19.51 32.12 -6.81
CA ASN A 437 19.12 33.53 -6.82
C ASN A 437 17.64 33.70 -6.42
N GLU A 438 17.26 34.92 -6.02
CA GLU A 438 15.86 35.34 -5.90
C GLU A 438 15.20 35.41 -7.28
N GLY A 439 13.89 35.17 -7.34
CA GLY A 439 13.12 35.20 -8.59
C GLY A 439 12.08 34.10 -8.68
N GLN A 440 11.72 33.74 -9.92
CA GLN A 440 10.74 32.71 -10.22
C GLN A 440 11.39 31.57 -11.00
N ALA A 441 11.05 30.34 -10.64
CA ALA A 441 11.43 29.14 -11.38
C ALA A 441 10.23 28.25 -11.64
N VAL A 442 10.31 27.42 -12.68
CA VAL A 442 9.36 26.34 -12.91
C VAL A 442 10.08 25.01 -13.07
N ILE A 443 9.53 23.96 -12.45
CA ILE A 443 9.92 22.57 -12.65
C ILE A 443 8.67 21.75 -12.93
N ARG A 444 8.81 20.59 -13.57
CA ARG A 444 7.70 19.71 -13.93
C ARG A 444 8.00 18.28 -13.54
N THR A 445 6.98 17.49 -13.26
CA THR A 445 7.15 16.04 -13.15
C THR A 445 7.78 15.47 -14.43
N ASN A 446 8.71 14.54 -14.26
CA ASN A 446 9.43 13.90 -15.38
C ASN A 446 8.54 13.00 -16.25
N LYS A 447 7.37 12.61 -15.74
CA LYS A 447 6.36 11.81 -16.42
C LYS A 447 4.95 12.34 -16.15
N GLN A 448 4.01 11.91 -16.99
CA GLN A 448 2.60 12.25 -16.84
C GLN A 448 2.02 11.63 -15.56
N ILE A 449 1.10 12.35 -14.93
CA ILE A 449 0.40 11.97 -13.72
C ILE A 449 -1.09 12.18 -13.92
N ASP A 450 -1.92 11.29 -13.40
CA ASP A 450 -3.37 11.46 -13.42
C ASP A 450 -3.83 11.99 -12.06
N LEU A 451 -4.35 13.22 -12.05
CA LEU A 451 -4.91 13.87 -10.87
C LEU A 451 -6.02 14.86 -11.22
N ASP A 452 -6.88 15.15 -10.24
CA ASP A 452 -7.86 16.23 -10.32
C ASP A 452 -7.23 17.53 -9.80
N LYS A 453 -7.01 18.51 -10.69
CA LYS A 453 -6.38 19.80 -10.33
C LYS A 453 -7.08 20.51 -9.17
N ARG A 454 -8.40 20.29 -8.98
CA ARG A 454 -9.18 20.92 -7.90
C ARG A 454 -8.72 20.48 -6.51
N LYS A 455 -8.00 19.36 -6.39
CA LYS A 455 -7.61 18.72 -5.13
C LYS A 455 -6.17 19.02 -4.69
N LEU A 456 -5.42 19.81 -5.48
CA LEU A 456 -4.09 20.29 -5.08
C LEU A 456 -4.20 21.28 -3.90
N ALA A 457 -3.21 21.32 -3.02
CA ALA A 457 -3.14 22.33 -1.96
C ALA A 457 -2.23 23.49 -2.41
N GLY A 458 -2.57 24.74 -2.08
CA GLY A 458 -1.60 25.84 -2.18
C GLY A 458 -0.51 25.66 -1.12
N MET A 459 0.74 26.08 -1.39
CA MET A 459 1.83 25.90 -0.44
C MET A 459 2.75 27.11 -0.27
N TYR A 460 2.94 27.49 0.99
CA TYR A 460 3.98 28.39 1.48
C TYR A 460 4.92 27.62 2.41
N TYR A 461 6.19 27.57 2.07
CA TYR A 461 7.16 26.77 2.81
C TYR A 461 8.56 27.41 2.80
N GLY A 462 9.18 27.52 3.98
CA GLY A 462 10.53 28.05 4.13
C GLY A 462 10.75 29.45 3.53
N GLY A 463 9.74 30.32 3.58
CA GLY A 463 9.80 31.66 2.99
C GLY A 463 9.54 31.74 1.48
N MET A 464 9.26 30.61 0.83
CA MET A 464 8.95 30.51 -0.60
C MET A 464 7.51 30.12 -0.83
N GLN A 465 6.95 30.59 -1.95
CA GLN A 465 5.64 30.16 -2.43
C GLN A 465 5.82 29.07 -3.50
N LEU A 466 5.12 27.96 -3.32
CA LEU A 466 5.03 26.86 -4.28
C LEU A 466 3.62 26.85 -4.86
N ILE A 467 3.53 27.08 -6.17
CA ILE A 467 2.28 27.18 -6.90
C ILE A 467 2.18 26.00 -7.86
N TYR A 468 1.10 25.25 -7.74
CA TYR A 468 0.86 24.06 -8.54
C TYR A 468 -0.02 24.38 -9.74
N LYS A 469 0.46 24.04 -10.93
CA LYS A 469 -0.32 24.08 -12.17
C LYS A 469 -0.36 22.68 -12.77
N TYR A 470 -1.54 22.26 -13.22
CA TYR A 470 -1.72 20.95 -13.85
C TYR A 470 -2.22 21.14 -15.27
N GLU A 471 -1.39 20.77 -16.23
CA GLU A 471 -1.65 20.93 -17.66
C GLU A 471 -1.06 19.77 -18.45
N ASN A 472 -1.77 19.29 -19.47
CA ASN A 472 -1.32 18.18 -20.33
C ASN A 472 -0.89 16.92 -19.55
N LYS A 473 -1.56 16.66 -18.43
CA LYS A 473 -1.24 15.58 -17.48
C LYS A 473 0.12 15.70 -16.79
N TYR A 474 0.71 16.89 -16.73
CA TYR A 474 1.91 17.15 -15.96
C TYR A 474 1.62 18.10 -14.81
N LEU A 475 2.27 17.86 -13.67
CA LEU A 475 2.29 18.83 -12.57
C LEU A 475 3.51 19.72 -12.70
N TYR A 476 3.26 21.01 -12.79
CA TYR A 476 4.24 22.08 -12.77
C TYR A 476 4.25 22.67 -11.36
N ILE A 477 5.45 22.84 -10.81
CA ILE A 477 5.69 23.60 -9.58
C ILE A 477 6.37 24.89 -9.98
N ILE A 478 5.66 26.00 -9.79
CA ILE A 478 6.20 27.34 -9.91
C ILE A 478 6.68 27.76 -8.52
N ILE A 479 7.96 28.05 -8.42
CA ILE A 479 8.65 28.45 -7.18
C ILE A 479 8.85 29.95 -7.25
N VAL A 480 8.35 30.67 -6.23
CA VAL A 480 8.59 32.10 -6.06
C VAL A 480 9.47 32.29 -4.83
N ALA A 481 10.72 32.70 -5.07
CA ALA A 481 11.73 32.91 -4.05
C ALA A 481 11.95 34.40 -3.83
N SER A 482 11.40 34.95 -2.74
CA SER A 482 11.50 36.38 -2.40
C SER A 482 12.67 36.73 -1.48
N LYS A 483 13.32 35.73 -0.85
CA LYS A 483 14.50 35.89 0.00
C LYS A 483 15.24 34.55 0.13
N VAL A 484 16.54 34.50 -0.18
CA VAL A 484 17.34 33.26 -0.05
C VAL A 484 18.21 33.34 1.19
N GLU A 485 17.70 32.88 2.35
CA GLU A 485 18.50 32.76 3.58
C GLU A 485 19.36 31.48 3.58
N SER A 486 18.85 30.42 2.95
CA SER A 486 19.56 29.18 2.67
C SER A 486 19.34 28.81 1.19
N PRO A 487 20.40 28.50 0.42
CA PRO A 487 20.26 28.09 -0.97
C PRO A 487 19.58 26.72 -1.09
N ILE A 488 19.65 25.87 -0.06
CA ILE A 488 19.04 24.55 -0.01
C ILE A 488 17.79 24.60 0.87
N LEU A 489 16.66 24.15 0.32
CA LEU A 489 15.41 23.98 1.04
C LEU A 489 15.10 22.48 1.20
N ASN A 490 14.92 22.04 2.44
CA ASN A 490 14.52 20.67 2.78
C ASN A 490 13.02 20.60 3.08
N ILE A 491 12.32 19.72 2.38
CA ILE A 491 10.88 19.47 2.47
C ILE A 491 10.65 18.17 3.26
N GLU A 492 10.09 18.29 4.45
CA GLU A 492 9.92 17.23 5.45
C GLU A 492 8.81 16.20 5.16
N ASP A 493 8.42 16.01 3.88
CA ASP A 493 7.31 15.14 3.43
C ASP A 493 5.92 15.80 3.62
N ILE A 494 5.55 16.67 2.69
CA ILE A 494 4.36 17.52 2.81
C ILE A 494 3.28 17.06 1.83
N LYS A 495 2.07 16.84 2.33
CA LYS A 495 0.90 16.51 1.50
C LYS A 495 0.47 17.70 0.64
N ILE A 496 0.45 17.52 -0.68
CA ILE A 496 0.12 18.56 -1.67
C ILE A 496 -1.15 18.26 -2.45
N TYR A 497 -1.75 17.08 -2.25
CA TYR A 497 -2.96 16.65 -2.92
C TYR A 497 -3.79 15.78 -1.97
N ASP A 498 -5.07 16.10 -1.80
CA ASP A 498 -6.00 15.37 -0.94
C ASP A 498 -7.11 14.70 -1.75
N ASN A 499 -7.31 13.39 -1.58
CA ASN A 499 -8.32 12.67 -2.33
C ASN A 499 -9.76 12.94 -1.89
N ASN A 500 -9.95 13.37 -0.64
CA ASN A 500 -11.24 13.54 0.00
C ASN A 500 -11.72 15.00 -0.02
N ILE A 501 -10.79 15.96 -0.13
CA ILE A 501 -11.09 17.40 -0.08
C ILE A 501 -10.90 18.02 -1.46
N ILE A 502 -11.97 18.62 -1.98
CA ILE A 502 -11.97 19.44 -3.18
C ILE A 502 -11.53 20.84 -2.71
N CYS A 503 -10.41 21.37 -3.21
CA CYS A 503 -9.79 22.62 -2.76
C CYS A 503 -9.39 22.64 -1.26
N PRO A 504 -8.39 21.85 -0.84
CA PRO A 504 -7.83 21.92 0.51
C PRO A 504 -7.07 23.24 0.76
N PRO A 505 -6.98 23.71 2.02
CA PRO A 505 -6.22 24.88 2.41
C PRO A 505 -4.73 24.58 2.58
N ASP A 506 -3.94 25.66 2.56
CA ASP A 506 -2.53 25.60 2.93
C ASP A 506 -2.35 25.47 4.45
N PHE A 507 -2.32 24.24 4.94
CA PHE A 507 -2.11 23.96 6.36
C PHE A 507 -0.74 24.40 6.88
N ASN A 508 0.27 24.57 6.02
CA ASN A 508 1.58 25.06 6.44
C ASN A 508 1.53 26.57 6.71
N TYR A 509 0.90 27.33 5.81
CA TYR A 509 0.67 28.75 6.05
C TYR A 509 -0.20 28.99 7.28
N ILE A 510 -1.28 28.22 7.45
CA ILE A 510 -2.15 28.27 8.64
C ILE A 510 -1.36 28.07 9.94
N LYS A 511 -0.46 27.07 9.98
CA LYS A 511 0.42 26.83 11.12
C LYS A 511 1.38 28.00 11.35
N LEU A 512 1.98 28.54 10.29
CA LEU A 512 2.93 29.65 10.35
C LEU A 512 2.30 30.91 10.98
N VAL A 513 1.06 31.24 10.61
CA VAL A 513 0.36 32.43 11.14
C VAL A 513 -0.37 32.18 12.46
N GLY A 514 -0.36 30.93 12.95
CA GLY A 514 -0.93 30.55 14.25
C GLY A 514 -2.46 30.44 14.28
N TYR A 515 -3.10 30.16 13.15
CA TYR A 515 -4.53 29.87 13.12
C TYR A 515 -4.79 28.39 13.45
N GLU A 516 -5.93 28.11 14.09
CA GLU A 516 -6.42 26.75 14.31
C GLU A 516 -7.48 26.46 13.25
N VAL A 517 -7.20 25.56 12.31
CA VAL A 517 -8.14 25.11 11.28
C VAL A 517 -8.16 23.58 11.30
N SER A 518 -9.35 22.96 11.26
CA SER A 518 -9.46 21.51 11.27
C SER A 518 -9.01 20.89 9.96
N GLU A 519 -8.51 19.64 10.04
CA GLU A 519 -8.00 18.90 8.88
C GLU A 519 -9.07 18.62 7.81
N ASP A 520 -10.35 18.66 8.19
CA ASP A 520 -11.51 18.53 7.30
C ASP A 520 -12.00 19.87 6.72
N PHE A 521 -11.21 20.95 6.82
CA PHE A 521 -11.56 22.22 6.23
C PHE A 521 -11.33 22.21 4.71
N GLY A 522 -12.35 22.54 3.92
CA GLY A 522 -12.28 22.62 2.46
C GLY A 522 -13.62 22.42 1.77
N ILE A 523 -13.63 22.24 0.45
CA ILE A 523 -14.87 21.97 -0.32
C ILE A 523 -15.09 20.46 -0.45
N TYR A 524 -16.34 20.05 -0.37
CA TYR A 524 -16.76 18.66 -0.57
C TYR A 524 -17.94 18.61 -1.54
N LEU A 525 -18.00 17.55 -2.36
CA LEU A 525 -19.19 17.22 -3.13
C LEU A 525 -20.06 16.28 -2.29
N ILE A 526 -21.20 16.77 -1.80
CA ILE A 526 -22.11 16.01 -0.94
C ILE A 526 -23.48 16.01 -1.59
N ASN A 527 -23.99 14.81 -1.92
CA ASN A 527 -25.28 14.63 -2.59
C ASN A 527 -25.43 15.48 -3.87
N GLY A 528 -24.34 15.61 -4.64
CA GLY A 528 -24.32 16.39 -5.89
C GLY A 528 -24.18 17.90 -5.70
N VAL A 529 -23.95 18.39 -4.48
CA VAL A 529 -23.80 19.81 -4.16
C VAL A 529 -22.43 20.08 -3.54
N TYR A 530 -21.70 21.06 -4.06
CA TYR A 530 -20.44 21.53 -3.50
C TYR A 530 -20.68 22.38 -2.26
N ARG A 531 -19.99 22.04 -1.17
CA ARG A 531 -20.13 22.68 0.15
C ARG A 531 -18.77 22.95 0.79
N LEU A 532 -18.57 24.16 1.29
CA LEU A 532 -17.45 24.53 2.15
C LEU A 532 -17.74 24.04 3.58
N LYS A 533 -16.86 23.18 4.10
CA LYS A 533 -16.98 22.57 5.43
C LYS A 533 -15.72 22.73 6.26
N GLY A 534 -15.84 22.55 7.56
CA GLY A 534 -14.74 22.46 8.53
C GLY A 534 -14.97 23.32 9.76
N SER A 535 -13.91 23.51 10.55
CA SER A 535 -13.91 24.38 11.71
C SER A 535 -12.63 25.21 11.79
N PHE A 536 -12.75 26.40 12.38
CA PHE A 536 -11.62 27.31 12.51
C PHE A 536 -11.72 28.17 13.77
N LYS A 537 -10.57 28.70 14.19
CA LYS A 537 -10.40 29.64 15.29
C LYS A 537 -9.17 30.52 15.01
N SER A 538 -9.34 31.82 15.24
CA SER A 538 -8.29 32.82 15.07
C SER A 538 -8.09 33.62 16.34
N ASN A 539 -6.89 34.13 16.59
CA ASN A 539 -6.57 35.07 17.66
C ASN A 539 -6.96 36.53 17.33
N SER A 540 -7.42 36.78 16.10
CA SER A 540 -7.80 38.08 15.56
C SER A 540 -9.27 38.09 15.14
N ASN A 541 -9.79 39.28 14.82
CA ASN A 541 -11.14 39.46 14.27
C ASN A 541 -11.26 39.13 12.77
N ASN A 542 -10.13 38.85 12.11
CA ASN A 542 -10.04 38.50 10.69
C ASN A 542 -8.95 37.46 10.48
N MET A 543 -9.22 36.40 9.74
CA MET A 543 -8.21 35.44 9.30
C MET A 543 -8.19 35.34 7.77
N ALA A 544 -7.02 35.06 7.21
CA ALA A 544 -6.90 34.82 5.79
C ALA A 544 -5.80 33.79 5.52
N PHE A 545 -6.04 32.88 4.59
CA PHE A 545 -5.08 31.84 4.22
C PHE A 545 -5.26 31.41 2.77
N PHE A 546 -4.20 30.82 2.21
CA PHE A 546 -4.16 30.40 0.83
C PHE A 546 -4.92 29.08 0.60
N LEU A 547 -5.47 28.97 -0.60
CA LEU A 547 -6.22 27.81 -1.11
C LEU A 547 -5.70 27.43 -2.50
N ASN A 548 -6.20 26.31 -3.02
CA ASN A 548 -6.09 25.96 -4.44
C ASN A 548 -6.64 27.09 -5.35
N LEU A 549 -6.00 27.29 -6.51
CA LEU A 549 -6.44 28.24 -7.54
C LEU A 549 -7.85 27.97 -8.10
N SER A 550 -8.30 26.71 -8.08
CA SER A 550 -9.66 26.29 -8.47
C SER A 550 -10.77 26.77 -7.54
N MET A 551 -10.46 27.45 -6.42
CA MET A 551 -11.48 27.98 -5.50
C MET A 551 -12.45 28.97 -6.19
N GLN A 552 -11.98 29.67 -7.23
CA GLN A 552 -12.83 30.57 -8.04
C GLN A 552 -13.94 29.84 -8.81
N GLU A 553 -13.84 28.53 -9.01
CA GLU A 553 -14.91 27.74 -9.63
C GLU A 553 -16.14 27.65 -8.70
N PHE A 554 -15.98 27.93 -7.41
CA PHE A 554 -17.01 27.79 -6.37
C PHE A 554 -17.48 29.14 -5.78
N PHE A 555 -16.69 30.20 -5.95
CA PHE A 555 -16.97 31.53 -5.41
C PHE A 555 -16.57 32.62 -6.41
N GLU A 556 -17.40 33.67 -6.52
CA GLU A 556 -17.05 34.86 -7.31
C GLU A 556 -15.85 35.63 -6.70
N ASP A 557 -14.91 36.05 -7.55
CA ASP A 557 -13.75 36.84 -7.15
C ASP A 557 -14.16 38.20 -6.56
N LYS A 558 -13.49 38.60 -5.48
CA LYS A 558 -13.69 39.86 -4.72
C LYS A 558 -15.09 40.02 -4.12
N GLN A 559 -15.91 38.98 -4.14
CA GLN A 559 -17.24 38.97 -3.54
C GLN A 559 -17.19 38.54 -2.07
N GLN A 560 -18.03 39.15 -1.23
CA GLN A 560 -18.19 38.77 0.18
C GLN A 560 -19.57 38.13 0.43
N TYR A 561 -19.56 37.02 1.16
CA TYR A 561 -20.73 36.24 1.53
C TYR A 561 -20.92 36.28 3.05
N SER A 562 -22.13 36.58 3.51
CA SER A 562 -22.44 36.55 4.94
C SER A 562 -22.86 35.13 5.34
N TYR A 563 -22.26 34.61 6.41
CA TYR A 563 -22.63 33.30 6.98
C TYR A 563 -22.68 33.41 8.50
N SER A 564 -23.85 33.18 9.07
CA SER A 564 -24.09 33.37 10.50
C SER A 564 -23.66 34.78 10.95
N SER A 565 -22.75 34.90 11.93
CA SER A 565 -22.26 36.17 12.46
C SER A 565 -21.01 36.73 11.76
N TYR A 566 -20.50 36.08 10.71
CA TYR A 566 -19.24 36.45 10.06
C TYR A 566 -19.36 36.50 8.54
N LYS A 567 -18.30 36.98 7.87
CA LYS A 567 -18.24 37.11 6.41
C LYS A 567 -17.09 36.32 5.83
N ILE A 568 -17.30 35.75 4.65
CA ILE A 568 -16.31 34.99 3.88
C ILE A 568 -16.11 35.73 2.56
N GLY A 569 -14.86 36.05 2.22
CA GLY A 569 -14.50 36.66 0.94
C GLY A 569 -13.41 35.88 0.25
N ILE A 570 -13.50 35.74 -1.07
CA ILE A 570 -12.47 35.13 -1.90
C ILE A 570 -11.78 36.22 -2.71
N THR A 571 -10.45 36.19 -2.72
CA THR A 571 -9.62 37.05 -3.57
C THR A 571 -8.70 36.18 -4.39
N SER A 572 -8.76 36.34 -5.71
CA SER A 572 -7.82 35.74 -6.64
C SER A 572 -6.80 36.75 -7.14
N GLY A 573 -5.54 36.32 -7.14
CA GLY A 573 -4.44 36.98 -7.83
C GLY A 573 -3.83 35.98 -8.81
N GLU A 574 -4.62 35.54 -9.80
CA GLU A 574 -4.13 34.63 -10.84
C GLU A 574 -2.88 35.20 -11.53
N PRO A 575 -1.92 34.35 -11.90
CA PRO A 575 -1.88 32.90 -11.74
C PRO A 575 -1.33 32.42 -10.38
N PHE A 576 -1.09 33.32 -9.43
CA PHE A 576 -0.19 33.07 -8.30
C PHE A 576 -0.86 32.61 -7.01
N TYR A 577 -2.08 33.08 -6.72
CA TYR A 577 -2.75 32.68 -5.50
C TYR A 577 -4.27 32.81 -5.56
N THR A 578 -4.93 32.04 -4.71
CA THR A 578 -6.30 32.33 -4.26
C THR A 578 -6.33 32.29 -2.75
N MET A 579 -7.00 33.25 -2.14
CA MET A 579 -7.06 33.43 -0.69
C MET A 579 -8.51 33.46 -0.24
N ILE A 580 -8.80 32.74 0.84
CA ILE A 580 -10.04 32.94 1.60
C ILE A 580 -9.77 33.87 2.77
N SER A 581 -10.66 34.84 2.94
CA SER A 581 -10.68 35.77 4.05
C SER A 581 -11.96 35.56 4.85
N ILE A 582 -11.83 35.41 6.16
CA ILE A 582 -12.96 35.30 7.08
C ILE A 582 -12.87 36.47 8.05
N SER A 583 -13.89 37.31 8.08
CA SER A 583 -13.92 38.57 8.85
C SER A 583 -15.14 38.65 9.75
N SER A 584 -15.11 39.56 10.72
CA SER A 584 -16.19 39.73 11.71
C SER A 584 -16.35 38.53 12.66
N ILE A 585 -15.24 37.85 12.96
CA ILE A 585 -15.18 36.75 13.94
C ILE A 585 -14.74 37.27 15.31
N THR A 586 -15.12 36.57 16.37
CA THR A 586 -14.69 36.88 17.74
C THR A 586 -13.37 36.17 18.02
N PRO A 587 -12.31 36.88 18.47
CA PRO A 587 -11.03 36.27 18.81
C PRO A 587 -11.18 35.08 19.76
N ASN A 588 -10.46 34.00 19.46
CA ASN A 588 -10.40 32.73 20.19
C ASN A 588 -11.71 31.93 20.27
N GLN A 589 -12.79 32.38 19.62
CA GLN A 589 -14.00 31.59 19.47
C GLN A 589 -13.83 30.56 18.35
N LYS A 590 -14.26 29.32 18.61
CA LYS A 590 -14.32 28.26 17.59
C LYS A 590 -15.59 28.41 16.77
N TYR A 591 -15.45 28.38 15.45
CA TYR A 591 -16.53 28.39 14.48
C TYR A 591 -16.56 27.06 13.70
N THR A 592 -17.75 26.63 13.32
CA THR A 592 -17.97 25.50 12.41
C THR A 592 -18.73 26.03 11.20
N ILE A 593 -18.29 25.64 10.01
CA ILE A 593 -18.91 26.02 8.75
C ILE A 593 -19.41 24.77 8.03
N ASP A 594 -20.64 24.89 7.50
CA ASP A 594 -21.20 24.01 6.49
C ASP A 594 -22.06 24.89 5.58
N MET A 595 -21.45 25.41 4.52
CA MET A 595 -22.04 26.38 3.61
C MET A 595 -22.08 25.80 2.20
N GLU A 596 -23.22 25.90 1.54
CA GLU A 596 -23.31 25.60 0.11
C GLU A 596 -22.52 26.63 -0.69
N CYS A 597 -21.68 26.17 -1.61
CA CYS A 597 -20.89 27.06 -2.45
C CYS A 597 -21.83 27.89 -3.36
N PRO A 598 -21.64 29.22 -3.48
CA PRO A 598 -22.46 30.08 -4.33
C PRO A 598 -22.49 29.66 -5.80
N LEU A 599 -21.36 29.14 -6.30
CA LEU A 599 -21.24 28.56 -7.63
C LEU A 599 -21.15 27.04 -7.54
N GLN A 600 -21.80 26.37 -8.49
CA GLN A 600 -21.86 24.92 -8.60
C GLN A 600 -21.33 24.54 -9.99
N PRO A 601 -20.01 24.37 -10.16
CA PRO A 601 -19.43 23.99 -11.44
C PRO A 601 -19.93 22.60 -11.85
N SER A 602 -19.86 22.28 -13.14
CA SER A 602 -20.18 20.94 -13.60
C SER A 602 -19.27 19.91 -12.91
N ILE A 603 -19.88 18.81 -12.48
CA ILE A 603 -19.23 17.64 -11.87
C ILE A 603 -18.28 17.01 -12.87
#